data_AF-A0A2S8SCE8-F1
#
_entry.id   AF-A0A2S8SCE8-F1
#
_cell.length_a   1.000
_cell.length_b   1.000
_cell.length_c   1.000
_cell.angle_alpha   90.00
_cell.angle_beta   90.00
_cell.angle_gamma   90.00
#
_symmetry.space_group_name_H-M   'P 1'
#
loop_
_entity.id
_entity.type
_entity.pdbx_description
1 polymer ?
#
loop_
_entity_poly.entity_id
_entity_poly.type
_entity_poly.pdbx_seq_one_letter_code
_entity_poly.pdbx_strand_id
1 'polypeptide(L)'
;MPTRHRGRSDAGMSAGAGPGVDSVLLIDLPVEMTAALPDLAETTTLSAQFDEVDIDYIARHDPQVVFAPLVGPRFDILDVGAKLLRCGFTGQLRALSGPLPNLGAVRSELRHHCVGLDVDIVVLTPPAATGH
;
A
#
# COMPACT_ATOMS: atom_id res chain seq x y z
N MET A 1 44.26 38.33 15.80
CA MET A 1 43.90 37.05 15.16
C MET A 1 42.39 37.05 14.89
N PRO A 2 41.92 37.33 13.67
CA PRO A 2 40.52 37.24 13.30
C PRO A 2 40.24 35.89 12.60
N THR A 3 39.28 35.11 13.10
CA THR A 3 38.78 33.91 12.40
C THR A 3 37.45 34.23 11.73
N ARG A 4 37.51 34.45 10.42
CA ARG A 4 36.38 34.33 9.50
C ARG A 4 36.66 33.12 8.61
N HIS A 5 35.79 32.11 8.60
CA HIS A 5 35.15 31.64 7.37
C HIS A 5 34.13 30.52 7.65
N ARG A 6 32.98 30.66 6.95
CA ARG A 6 32.05 29.66 6.35
C ARG A 6 32.28 28.18 6.66
N GLY A 7 31.26 27.32 6.72
CA GLY A 7 29.91 27.38 6.15
C GLY A 7 29.05 26.28 6.80
N ARG A 8 27.76 26.53 6.98
CA ARG A 8 26.69 25.94 6.15
C ARG A 8 27.03 24.53 5.65
N SER A 9 26.76 23.54 6.49
CA SER A 9 26.42 22.21 6.00
C SER A 9 24.90 22.16 5.89
N ASP A 10 24.41 22.58 4.73
CA ASP A 10 23.17 22.05 4.17
C ASP A 10 23.36 20.53 4.11
N ALA A 11 22.85 19.81 5.11
CA ALA A 11 22.49 18.42 4.91
C ALA A 11 21.25 18.47 4.01
N GLY A 12 21.53 18.40 2.71
CA GLY A 12 20.55 18.48 1.65
C GLY A 12 19.38 17.56 1.95
N MET A 13 18.26 18.17 2.31
CA MET A 13 16.96 17.76 1.79
C MET A 13 17.09 17.78 0.27
N SER A 14 17.52 16.65 -0.29
CA SER A 14 17.19 16.32 -1.67
C SER A 14 15.71 16.02 -1.69
N ALA A 15 14.93 17.09 -1.69
CA ALA A 15 13.60 17.13 -2.26
C ALA A 15 13.76 16.73 -3.73
N GLY A 16 13.50 15.45 -3.98
CA GLY A 16 13.60 14.84 -5.30
C GLY A 16 12.49 13.82 -5.49
N ALA A 17 11.28 14.10 -4.99
CA ALA A 17 10.08 13.45 -5.53
C ALA A 17 9.84 14.07 -6.92
N GLY A 18 10.54 13.55 -7.93
CA GLY A 18 10.18 13.81 -9.32
C GLY A 18 8.76 13.30 -9.58
N PRO A 19 8.01 13.90 -10.53
CA PRO A 19 6.69 13.41 -10.86
C PRO A 19 6.81 12.08 -11.63
N GLY A 20 6.05 11.06 -11.23
CA GLY A 20 5.68 9.97 -12.14
C GLY A 20 6.40 8.63 -11.99
N VAL A 21 6.36 8.01 -10.80
CA VAL A 21 6.29 6.54 -10.73
C VAL A 21 5.04 6.19 -9.93
N ASP A 22 4.17 5.35 -10.49
CA ASP A 22 3.15 4.71 -9.69
C ASP A 22 3.91 3.89 -8.61
N SER A 23 3.82 4.33 -7.36
CA SER A 23 4.47 3.68 -6.22
C SER A 23 3.43 2.81 -5.53
N VAL A 24 3.69 1.52 -5.48
CA VAL A 24 2.79 0.52 -4.89
C VAL A 24 3.40 -0.01 -3.61
N LEU A 25 2.62 0.01 -2.53
CA LEU A 25 2.95 -0.63 -1.27
C LEU A 25 2.17 -1.94 -1.13
N LEU A 26 2.89 -3.02 -0.86
CA LEU A 26 2.36 -4.35 -0.58
C LEU A 26 2.51 -4.62 0.92
N ILE A 27 1.40 -4.82 1.62
CA ILE A 27 1.39 -5.08 3.06
C ILE A 27 1.16 -6.55 3.32
N ASP A 28 2.15 -7.23 3.89
CA ASP A 28 2.12 -8.65 4.27
C ASP A 28 1.58 -9.56 3.13
N LEU A 29 1.99 -9.26 1.89
CA LEU A 29 1.66 -10.07 0.73
C LEU A 29 2.80 -11.03 0.38
N PRO A 30 2.50 -12.34 0.29
CA PRO A 30 3.49 -13.32 -0.14
C PRO A 30 3.78 -13.17 -1.63
N VAL A 31 5.03 -13.43 -2.05
CA VAL A 31 5.52 -13.21 -3.42
C VAL A 31 4.71 -13.95 -4.49
N GLU A 32 4.10 -15.07 -4.12
CA GLU A 32 3.23 -15.86 -5.00
C GLU A 32 1.95 -15.09 -5.36
N MET A 33 1.38 -14.34 -4.41
CA MET A 33 0.21 -13.50 -4.66
C MET A 33 0.57 -12.24 -5.46
N THR A 34 1.77 -11.70 -5.27
CA THR A 34 2.21 -10.49 -5.99
C THR A 34 2.39 -10.78 -7.48
N ALA A 35 2.79 -12.00 -7.85
CA ALA A 35 2.91 -12.43 -9.23
C ALA A 35 1.57 -12.47 -10.00
N ALA A 36 0.44 -12.54 -9.28
CA ALA A 36 -0.90 -12.53 -9.87
C ALA A 36 -1.46 -11.13 -10.11
N LEU A 37 -0.76 -10.08 -9.67
CA LEU A 37 -1.22 -8.70 -9.81
C LEU A 37 -0.80 -8.15 -11.18
N PRO A 38 -1.76 -7.68 -12.01
CA PRO A 38 -1.43 -7.00 -13.25
C PRO A 38 -0.69 -5.68 -12.94
N ASP A 39 0.10 -5.20 -13.89
CA ASP A 39 0.68 -3.86 -13.90
C ASP A 39 1.71 -3.54 -12.79
N LEU A 40 2.17 -4.53 -12.02
CA LEU A 40 3.30 -4.32 -11.10
C LEU A 40 4.67 -4.26 -11.78
N ALA A 41 4.80 -4.80 -13.00
CA ALA A 41 6.08 -4.95 -13.68
C ALA A 41 6.74 -3.61 -14.05
N GLU A 42 5.95 -2.56 -14.29
CA GLU A 42 6.42 -1.22 -14.67
C GLU A 42 6.37 -0.21 -13.51
N THR A 43 6.07 -0.71 -12.30
CA THR A 43 5.64 0.08 -11.15
C THR A 43 6.63 -0.11 -10.00
N THR A 44 6.97 0.98 -9.29
CA THR A 44 7.89 0.88 -8.15
C THR A 44 7.18 0.19 -7.00
N THR A 45 7.61 -1.03 -6.68
CA THR A 45 6.93 -1.85 -5.68
C THR A 45 7.75 -1.90 -4.39
N LEU A 46 7.10 -1.59 -3.27
CA LEU A 46 7.62 -1.70 -1.92
C LEU A 46 6.85 -2.78 -1.18
N SER A 47 7.55 -3.57 -0.36
CA SER A 47 6.93 -4.53 0.54
C SER A 47 7.22 -4.15 1.98
N ALA A 48 6.21 -4.23 2.83
CA ALA A 48 6.32 -3.96 4.26
C ALA A 48 5.40 -4.90 5.05
N GLN A 49 5.74 -5.10 6.32
CA GLN A 49 4.82 -5.72 7.27
C GLN A 49 3.81 -4.70 7.78
N PHE A 50 2.63 -5.15 8.21
CA PHE A 50 1.60 -4.25 8.74
C PHE A 50 2.13 -3.33 9.84
N ASP A 51 2.99 -3.84 10.73
CA ASP A 51 3.52 -3.07 11.86
C ASP A 51 4.56 -2.02 11.46
N GLU A 52 5.22 -2.18 10.30
CA GLU A 52 6.23 -1.24 9.78
C GLU A 52 5.61 0.00 9.14
N VAL A 53 4.34 -0.09 8.72
CA VAL A 53 3.65 1.00 8.03
C VAL A 53 3.15 2.02 9.04
N ASP A 54 3.87 3.12 9.23
CA ASP A 54 3.46 4.26 10.04
C ASP A 54 3.40 5.55 9.22
N ILE A 55 3.14 6.67 9.90
CA ILE A 55 3.03 7.99 9.25
C ILE A 55 4.32 8.40 8.54
N ASP A 56 5.48 8.09 9.12
CA ASP A 56 6.78 8.44 8.54
C ASP A 56 7.09 7.53 7.33
N TYR A 57 6.69 6.26 7.38
CA TYR A 57 6.78 5.34 6.26
C TYR A 57 5.93 5.84 5.07
N ILE A 58 4.66 6.16 5.31
CA ILE A 58 3.76 6.68 4.27
C ILE A 58 4.29 8.00 3.70
N ALA A 59 4.71 8.95 4.54
CA ALA A 59 5.25 10.23 4.08
C ALA A 59 6.57 10.10 3.30
N ARG A 60 7.43 9.15 3.68
CA ARG A 60 8.73 8.91 3.01
C ARG A 60 8.56 8.27 1.64
N HIS A 61 7.63 7.32 1.52
CA HIS A 61 7.49 6.48 0.33
C HIS A 61 6.37 6.92 -0.60
N ASP A 62 5.46 7.78 -0.12
CA ASP A 62 4.33 8.37 -0.85
C ASP A 62 3.62 7.39 -1.80
N PRO A 63 3.17 6.22 -1.30
CA PRO A 63 2.53 5.22 -2.15
C PRO A 63 1.23 5.78 -2.73
N GLN A 64 0.95 5.43 -3.98
CA GLN A 64 -0.29 5.78 -4.68
C GLN A 64 -1.34 4.67 -4.58
N VAL A 65 -0.89 3.42 -4.43
CA VAL A 65 -1.75 2.26 -4.23
C VAL A 65 -1.18 1.38 -3.12
N VAL A 66 -2.05 0.89 -2.25
CA VAL A 66 -1.74 -0.09 -1.22
C VAL A 66 -2.52 -1.37 -1.51
N PHE A 67 -1.82 -2.49 -1.59
CA PHE A 67 -2.43 -3.81 -1.60
C PHE A 67 -2.19 -4.51 -0.27
N ALA A 68 -3.23 -5.13 0.27
CA ALA A 68 -3.16 -5.95 1.49
C ALA A 68 -4.16 -7.11 1.41
N PRO A 69 -3.91 -8.24 2.08
CA PRO A 69 -4.91 -9.28 2.25
C PRO A 69 -6.21 -8.73 2.83
N LEU A 70 -7.35 -9.20 2.32
CA LEU A 70 -8.66 -8.87 2.88
C LEU A 70 -8.74 -9.30 4.35
N VAL A 71 -8.23 -10.51 4.63
CA VAL A 71 -8.14 -11.10 5.96
C VAL A 71 -6.75 -11.72 6.08
N GLY A 72 -6.01 -11.33 7.12
CA GLY A 72 -4.72 -11.91 7.48
C GLY A 72 -4.77 -12.50 8.89
N PRO A 73 -3.70 -13.20 9.32
CA PRO A 73 -3.61 -13.76 10.67
C PRO A 73 -3.41 -12.70 11.77
N ARG A 74 -2.97 -11.48 11.40
CA ARG A 74 -2.60 -10.41 12.34
C ARG A 74 -3.50 -9.17 12.28
N PHE A 75 -4.13 -8.94 11.13
CA PHE A 75 -4.96 -7.78 10.84
C PHE A 75 -6.00 -8.17 9.79
N ASP A 76 -7.06 -7.38 9.68
CA ASP A 76 -7.92 -7.37 8.51
C ASP A 76 -7.77 -6.06 7.71
N ILE A 77 -8.40 -6.00 6.53
CA ILE A 77 -8.31 -4.82 5.69
C ILE A 77 -8.85 -3.54 6.36
N LEU A 78 -9.75 -3.66 7.34
CA LEU A 78 -10.31 -2.51 8.05
C LEU A 78 -9.26 -1.91 8.99
N ASP A 79 -8.45 -2.76 9.65
CA ASP A 79 -7.29 -2.31 10.43
C ASP A 79 -6.30 -1.53 9.55
N VAL A 80 -6.02 -2.04 8.34
CA VAL A 80 -5.17 -1.36 7.35
C VAL A 80 -5.77 -0.02 6.94
N GLY A 81 -7.04 0.01 6.54
CA GLY A 81 -7.73 1.23 6.12
C GLY A 81 -7.75 2.28 7.23
N ALA A 82 -8.05 1.87 8.47
CA ALA A 82 -8.01 2.77 9.62
C ALA A 82 -6.60 3.30 9.88
N LYS A 83 -5.56 2.48 9.70
CA LYS A 83 -4.16 2.90 9.85
C LYS A 83 -3.76 3.90 8.77
N LEU A 84 -4.08 3.63 7.51
CA LEU A 84 -3.80 4.53 6.38
C LEU A 84 -4.49 5.89 6.54
N LEU A 85 -5.78 5.90 6.95
CA LEU A 85 -6.50 7.14 7.26
C LEU A 85 -5.79 7.97 8.34
N ARG A 86 -5.36 7.33 9.44
CA ARG A 86 -4.60 8.01 10.52
C ARG A 86 -3.26 8.55 10.05
N CYS A 87 -2.64 7.92 9.04
CA CYS A 87 -1.40 8.37 8.43
C CYS A 87 -1.61 9.48 7.38
N GLY A 88 -2.86 9.84 7.06
CA GLY A 88 -3.16 10.82 6.02
C GLY A 88 -2.94 10.32 4.59
N PHE A 89 -2.92 8.99 4.39
CA PHE A 89 -2.83 8.40 3.05
C PHE A 89 -4.04 8.80 2.20
N THR A 90 -3.79 9.20 0.94
CA THR A 90 -4.81 9.69 0.01
C THR A 90 -4.93 8.86 -1.27
N GLY A 91 -4.13 7.79 -1.38
CA GLY A 91 -4.14 6.90 -2.52
C GLY A 91 -5.25 5.86 -2.47
N GLN A 92 -5.08 4.80 -3.25
CA GLN A 92 -6.02 3.70 -3.40
C GLN A 92 -5.68 2.54 -2.47
N LEU A 93 -6.67 2.01 -1.74
CA LEU A 93 -6.56 0.76 -1.01
C LEU A 93 -7.24 -0.37 -1.80
N ARG A 94 -6.53 -1.47 -2.02
CA ARG A 94 -6.99 -2.63 -2.78
C ARG A 94 -6.85 -3.89 -1.94
N ALA A 95 -7.98 -4.43 -1.48
CA ALA A 95 -8.02 -5.64 -0.68
C ALA A 95 -7.90 -6.87 -1.58
N LEU A 96 -6.91 -7.73 -1.35
CA LEU A 96 -6.75 -8.97 -2.09
C LEU A 96 -7.52 -10.10 -1.41
N SER A 97 -8.37 -10.78 -2.17
CA SER A 97 -9.13 -11.92 -1.66
C SER A 97 -9.24 -13.03 -2.69
N GLY A 98 -9.47 -14.25 -2.23
CA GLY A 98 -10.00 -15.31 -3.10
C GLY A 98 -11.48 -15.08 -3.43
N PRO A 99 -12.14 -16.02 -4.13
CA PRO A 99 -13.57 -15.94 -4.39
C PRO A 99 -14.39 -15.86 -3.09
N LEU A 100 -15.33 -14.91 -3.04
CA LEU A 100 -16.21 -14.69 -1.88
C LEU A 100 -17.67 -14.97 -2.26
N PRO A 101 -18.46 -15.59 -1.35
CA PRO A 101 -19.87 -15.91 -1.62
C PRO A 101 -20.77 -14.67 -1.78
N ASN A 102 -20.41 -13.53 -1.17
CA ASN A 102 -21.15 -12.27 -1.31
C ASN A 102 -20.21 -11.06 -1.35
N LEU A 103 -19.49 -10.90 -2.47
CA LEU A 103 -18.54 -9.81 -2.68
C LEU A 103 -19.19 -8.41 -2.51
N GLY A 104 -20.46 -8.26 -2.90
CA GLY A 104 -21.17 -6.99 -2.81
C GLY A 104 -21.39 -6.51 -1.37
N ALA A 105 -21.74 -7.43 -0.47
CA ALA A 105 -21.88 -7.12 0.95
C ALA A 105 -20.54 -6.69 1.56
N VAL A 106 -19.47 -7.47 1.32
CA VAL A 106 -18.12 -7.18 1.85
C VAL A 106 -17.58 -5.85 1.32
N ARG A 107 -17.75 -5.56 0.01
CA ARG A 107 -17.40 -4.25 -0.57
C ARG A 107 -18.13 -3.09 0.09
N SER A 108 -19.42 -3.29 0.41
CA SER A 108 -20.24 -2.25 1.04
C SER A 108 -19.78 -1.96 2.45
N GLU A 109 -19.50 -2.99 3.24
CA GLU A 109 -18.93 -2.88 4.58
C GLU A 109 -17.57 -2.16 4.54
N LEU A 110 -16.68 -2.59 3.64
CA LEU A 110 -15.36 -2.01 3.47
C LEU A 110 -15.42 -0.50 3.18
N ARG A 111 -16.27 -0.09 2.23
CA ARG A 111 -16.48 1.34 1.90
C ARG A 111 -17.11 2.13 3.04
N HIS A 112 -17.96 1.50 3.85
CA HIS A 112 -18.59 2.15 5.00
C HIS A 112 -17.60 2.39 6.15
N HIS A 113 -16.66 1.46 6.37
CA HIS A 113 -15.65 1.58 7.42
C HIS A 113 -14.45 2.44 6.99
N CYS A 114 -14.10 2.46 5.71
CA CYS A 114 -12.98 3.24 5.17
C CYS A 114 -13.45 4.52 4.44
N VAL A 115 -14.45 5.21 4.99
CA VAL A 115 -14.90 6.50 4.44
C VAL A 115 -13.72 7.47 4.36
N GLY A 116 -13.49 8.04 3.18
CA GLY A 116 -12.36 8.93 2.91
C GLY A 116 -11.19 8.27 2.19
N LEU A 117 -11.21 6.95 1.97
CA LEU A 117 -10.28 6.25 1.08
C LEU A 117 -10.99 5.76 -0.19
N ASP A 118 -10.27 5.77 -1.31
CA ASP A 118 -10.66 4.97 -2.46
C ASP A 118 -10.35 3.50 -2.16
N VAL A 119 -11.39 2.71 -1.87
CA VAL A 119 -11.24 1.31 -1.51
C VAL A 119 -12.05 0.38 -2.42
N ASP A 120 -11.40 -0.71 -2.85
CA ASP A 120 -12.03 -1.81 -3.58
C ASP A 120 -11.38 -3.16 -3.25
N ILE A 121 -12.05 -4.25 -3.64
CA ILE A 121 -11.60 -5.63 -3.50
C ILE A 121 -11.21 -6.16 -4.88
N VAL A 122 -10.00 -6.73 -4.95
CA VAL A 122 -9.48 -7.47 -6.10
C VAL A 122 -9.56 -8.96 -5.79
N VAL A 123 -10.37 -9.68 -6.57
CA VAL A 123 -10.55 -11.11 -6.43
C VAL A 123 -9.51 -11.83 -7.27
N LEU A 124 -8.57 -12.50 -6.61
CA LEU A 124 -7.60 -13.38 -7.25
C LEU A 124 -8.26 -14.73 -7.50
N THR A 125 -8.37 -15.09 -8.78
CA THR A 125 -8.83 -16.43 -9.16
C THR A 125 -7.59 -17.31 -9.27
N PRO A 126 -7.47 -18.41 -8.50
CA PRO A 126 -6.38 -19.36 -8.73
C PRO A 126 -6.49 -19.88 -10.17
N PRO A 127 -5.37 -20.17 -10.86
CA PRO A 127 -5.43 -20.78 -12.17
C PRO A 127 -6.30 -22.03 -12.07
N ALA A 128 -7.27 -22.16 -12.98
CA ALA A 128 -8.13 -23.33 -13.03
C ALA A 128 -7.21 -24.56 -12.98
N ALA A 129 -7.39 -25.44 -11.99
CA ALA A 129 -6.62 -26.66 -11.92
C ALA A 129 -6.88 -27.43 -13.21
N THR A 130 -5.92 -27.39 -14.13
CA THR A 130 -5.97 -28.20 -15.35
C THR A 130 -5.98 -29.64 -14.88
N GLY A 131 -7.15 -30.27 -14.92
CA GLY A 131 -7.33 -31.67 -14.57
C GLY A 131 -6.33 -32.52 -15.36
N HIS A 132 -5.51 -33.26 -14.64
CA HIS A 132 -4.79 -34.42 -15.17
C HIS A 132 -5.71 -35.64 -15.11
#